data_AF-A0A368UGK4-F1
#
_entry.id   AF-A0A368UGK4-F1
#
_cell.length_a   1.000
_cell.length_b   1.000
_cell.length_c   1.000
_cell.angle_alpha   90.00
_cell.angle_beta   90.00
_cell.angle_gamma   90.00
#
_symmetry.space_group_name_H-M   'P 1'
#
loop_
_entity.id
_entity.type
_entity.pdbx_description
1 polymer ?
#
loop_
_entity_poly.entity_id
_entity_poly.type
_entity_poly.pdbx_seq_one_letter_code
_entity_poly.pdbx_strand_id
1 'polypeptide(L)'
;MLFLVSTFKLVKGPNRRLLPFVDCGARCRVRCSLHSRPKICSRACGTCCFRCRCVPPGTYGNREMCGKCYTDMITHGNKPKCP
;
A
#
# COMPACT_ATOMS: atom_id res chain seq x y z
N MET A 1 -32.37 1.05 4.62
CA MET A 1 -31.60 2.28 4.36
C MET A 1 -30.28 2.14 5.10
N LEU A 2 -29.30 1.41 4.52
CA LEU A 2 -28.12 1.98 3.84
C LEU A 2 -27.32 2.85 4.83
N PHE A 3 -26.14 2.50 5.34
CA PHE A 3 -24.89 2.23 4.61
C PHE A 3 -23.82 1.62 5.56
N LEU A 4 -23.68 0.30 5.63
CA LEU A 4 -22.42 -0.32 6.05
C LEU A 4 -21.51 -0.41 4.81
N VAL A 5 -20.86 0.69 4.45
CA VAL A 5 -19.83 0.67 3.39
C VAL A 5 -18.53 0.14 3.99
N SER A 6 -18.55 -1.14 4.40
CA SER A 6 -17.31 -1.91 4.43
C SER A 6 -16.94 -2.16 2.97
N THR A 7 -16.02 -1.35 2.43
CA THR A 7 -15.45 -1.57 1.09
C THR A 7 -14.56 -2.82 1.07
N PHE A 8 -15.16 -3.99 1.27
CA PHE A 8 -14.55 -5.25 0.87
C PHE A 8 -14.52 -5.27 -0.66
N LYS A 9 -13.41 -4.78 -1.22
CA LYS A 9 -13.11 -4.85 -2.66
C LYS A 9 -12.95 -6.33 -3.02
N LEU A 10 -14.01 -6.96 -3.53
CA LEU A 10 -13.95 -8.27 -4.14
C LEU A 10 -13.19 -8.15 -5.47
N VAL A 11 -12.00 -8.74 -5.55
CA VAL A 11 -11.20 -8.81 -6.79
C VAL A 11 -11.13 -10.28 -7.23
N LYS A 12 -11.42 -10.54 -8.51
CA LYS A 12 -11.54 -11.89 -9.09
C LYS A 12 -10.16 -12.55 -9.20
N GLY A 13 -9.87 -13.54 -8.35
CA GLY A 13 -8.64 -14.35 -8.37
C GLY A 13 -8.94 -15.84 -8.15
N PRO A 14 -8.06 -16.77 -8.60
CA PRO A 14 -8.35 -18.20 -8.72
C PRO A 14 -8.27 -19.02 -7.42
N ASN A 15 -8.02 -18.41 -6.25
CA ASN A 15 -7.88 -19.16 -4.99
C ASN A 15 -8.68 -18.50 -3.85
N ARG A 16 -9.79 -19.13 -3.44
CA ARG A 16 -10.68 -18.69 -2.34
C ARG A 16 -10.06 -18.97 -0.97
N ARG A 17 -8.88 -18.42 -0.68
CA ARG A 17 -8.43 -18.19 0.71
C ARG A 17 -8.74 -16.74 1.05
N LEU A 18 -9.36 -16.49 2.20
CA LEU A 18 -9.67 -15.15 2.73
C LEU A 18 -8.38 -14.43 3.20
N LEU A 19 -7.34 -14.43 2.37
CA LEU A 19 -6.19 -13.56 2.51
C LEU A 19 -6.57 -12.25 1.79
N PRO A 20 -6.59 -11.09 2.47
CA PRO A 20 -6.88 -9.84 1.79
C PRO A 20 -5.81 -9.62 0.73
N PHE A 21 -6.16 -9.90 -0.53
CA PHE A 21 -5.28 -9.67 -1.66
C PHE A 21 -5.19 -8.16 -1.85
N VAL A 22 -4.15 -7.55 -1.31
CA VAL A 22 -3.89 -6.13 -1.52
C VAL A 22 -3.43 -5.93 -2.95
N ASP A 23 -4.25 -5.26 -3.76
CA ASP A 23 -3.84 -4.77 -5.07
C ASP A 23 -2.81 -3.65 -4.89
N CYS A 24 -1.54 -4.05 -4.82
CA CYS A 24 -0.41 -3.15 -4.71
C CYS A 24 -0.40 -2.13 -5.87
N GLY A 25 -0.78 -2.53 -7.08
CA GLY A 25 -0.76 -1.66 -8.25
C GLY A 25 -1.77 -0.52 -8.14
N ALA A 26 -3.02 -0.83 -7.81
CA ALA A 26 -4.04 0.20 -7.59
C ALA A 26 -3.74 1.07 -6.37
N ARG A 27 -3.36 0.46 -5.23
CA ARG A 27 -3.10 1.20 -3.99
C ARG A 27 -1.88 2.11 -4.09
N CYS A 28 -0.79 1.63 -4.69
CA CYS A 28 0.41 2.45 -4.88
C CYS A 28 0.19 3.59 -5.86
N ARG A 29 -0.64 3.42 -6.90
CA ARG A 29 -1.03 4.52 -7.79
C ARG A 29 -1.72 5.65 -7.04
N VAL A 30 -2.65 5.32 -6.14
CA VAL A 30 -3.31 6.32 -5.30
C VAL A 30 -2.31 6.94 -4.33
N ARG A 31 -1.52 6.14 -3.63
CA ARG A 31 -0.53 6.63 -2.65
C ARG A 31 0.47 7.62 -3.26
N CYS A 32 0.88 7.37 -4.49
CA CYS A 32 1.91 8.14 -5.18
C CYS A 32 1.37 9.22 -6.13
N SER A 33 0.05 9.46 -6.18
CA SER A 33 -0.57 10.35 -7.17
C SER A 33 -0.12 11.81 -7.06
N LEU A 34 0.10 12.29 -5.83
CA LEU A 34 0.56 13.67 -5.55
C LEU A 34 2.08 13.77 -5.33
N HIS A 35 2.80 12.65 -5.42
CA HIS A 35 4.24 12.68 -5.22
C HIS A 35 4.91 13.37 -6.42
N SER A 36 5.89 14.23 -6.18
CA SER A 36 6.69 14.90 -7.22
C SER A 36 7.32 13.96 -8.27
N ARG A 37 7.50 12.68 -7.93
CA ARG A 37 8.10 11.64 -8.80
C ARG A 37 7.26 10.36 -8.74
N PRO A 38 6.05 10.33 -9.34
CA PRO A 38 5.08 9.24 -9.14
C PRO A 38 5.59 7.85 -9.54
N LYS A 39 6.38 7.76 -10.62
CA LYS A 39 6.95 6.49 -11.10
C LYS A 39 7.94 5.87 -10.10
N ILE A 40 8.77 6.70 -9.47
CA ILE A 40 9.76 6.24 -8.49
C ILE A 40 9.06 5.86 -7.18
N CYS A 41 8.12 6.68 -6.73
CA CYS A 41 7.28 6.37 -5.57
C CYS A 41 6.54 5.04 -5.77
N SER A 42 5.94 4.82 -6.95
CA SER A 42 5.17 3.59 -7.23
C SER A 42 6.05 2.34 -7.18
N ARG A 43 7.30 2.42 -7.66
CA ARG A 43 8.27 1.32 -7.60
C ARG A 43 8.68 1.00 -6.15
N ALA A 44 8.92 2.02 -5.34
CA ALA A 44 9.23 1.86 -3.91
C ALA A 44 8.04 1.27 -3.15
N CYS A 45 6.85 1.85 -3.34
CA CYS A 45 5.60 1.38 -2.76
C CYS A 45 5.32 -0.08 -3.13
N GLY A 46 5.52 -0.47 -4.39
CA GLY A 46 5.34 -1.86 -4.82
C GLY A 46 6.23 -2.82 -4.03
N THR A 47 7.51 -2.47 -3.85
CA THR A 47 8.45 -3.29 -3.06
C THR A 47 7.98 -3.45 -1.61
N CYS A 48 7.51 -2.36 -0.99
CA CYS A 48 6.98 -2.38 0.37
C CYS A 48 5.68 -3.18 0.46
N CYS A 49 4.79 -3.04 -0.52
CA CYS A 49 3.51 -3.74 -0.57
C CYS A 49 3.68 -5.24 -0.78
N PHE A 50 4.60 -5.68 -1.65
CA PHE A 50 4.86 -7.11 -1.84
C PHE A 50 5.42 -7.77 -0.58
N ARG A 51 6.25 -7.05 0.18
CA ARG A 51 6.84 -7.55 1.43
C ARG A 51 5.88 -7.51 2.61
N CYS A 52 5.18 -6.38 2.80
CA CYS A 52 4.35 -6.12 3.97
C CYS A 52 2.86 -6.39 3.75
N ARG A 53 2.44 -6.68 2.51
CA ARG A 53 1.04 -6.89 2.10
C ARG A 53 0.11 -5.77 2.58
N CYS A 54 0.60 -4.54 2.63
CA CYS A 54 -0.13 -3.37 3.10
C CYS A 54 0.33 -2.09 2.38
N VAL A 55 -0.61 -1.20 2.08
CA VAL A 55 -0.35 0.17 1.60
C VAL A 55 -1.25 1.13 2.39
N PRO A 56 -0.67 2.14 3.06
CA PRO A 56 -1.44 3.12 3.82
C PRO A 56 -2.48 3.86 2.96
N PRO A 57 -3.64 4.21 3.53
CA PRO A 57 -4.61 5.05 2.83
C PRO A 57 -4.10 6.50 2.69
N GLY A 58 -4.62 7.20 1.69
CA GLY A 58 -4.24 8.58 1.37
C GLY A 58 -2.88 8.68 0.64
N THR A 59 -2.48 9.91 0.33
CA THR A 59 -1.25 10.21 -0.43
C THR A 59 -0.05 10.53 0.46
N TYR A 60 -0.28 10.87 1.73
CA TYR A 60 0.74 11.21 2.73
C TYR A 60 0.32 10.66 4.11
N GLY A 61 1.28 10.48 5.03
CA GLY A 61 0.99 10.05 6.42
C GLY A 61 0.44 8.63 6.56
N ASN A 62 -0.18 8.29 7.69
CA ASN A 62 -0.84 7.00 7.97
C ASN A 62 0.06 5.76 7.88
N ARG A 63 1.38 5.92 7.96
CA ARG A 63 2.34 4.81 7.77
C ARG A 63 2.21 3.77 8.88
N GLU A 64 1.87 4.23 10.07
CA GLU A 64 1.58 3.44 11.27
C GLU A 64 0.44 2.44 11.07
N MET A 65 -0.49 2.67 10.14
CA MET A 65 -1.57 1.73 9.83
C MET A 65 -1.05 0.41 9.22
N CYS A 66 0.09 0.45 8.55
CA CYS A 66 0.76 -0.76 8.03
C CYS A 66 1.86 -1.30 8.97
N GLY A 67 1.99 -0.68 10.16
CA GLY A 67 2.91 -1.10 11.21
C GLY A 67 4.38 -1.04 10.82
N LYS A 68 5.19 -1.71 11.66
CA LYS A 68 6.66 -1.72 11.61
C LYS A 68 7.23 -2.17 10.28
N CYS A 69 6.58 -3.11 9.59
CA CYS A 69 7.06 -3.58 8.29
C CYS A 69 7.16 -2.45 7.27
N TYR A 70 6.17 -1.55 7.23
CA TYR A 70 6.16 -0.42 6.30
C TYR A 70 7.00 0.76 6.81
N THR A 71 7.07 0.97 8.14
CA THR A 71 7.80 2.10 8.71
C THR A 71 9.30 1.89 8.81
N ASP A 72 9.75 0.68 9.14
CA ASP A 72 11.13 0.39 9.54
C ASP A 72 12.00 -0.08 8.35
N MET A 73 11.38 -0.23 7.17
CA MET A 73 12.11 -0.47 5.94
C MET A 73 12.95 0.76 5.58
N ILE A 74 14.27 0.60 5.66
CA ILE A 74 15.26 1.62 5.30
C ILE A 74 15.99 1.28 4.00
N THR A 75 16.47 2.31 3.34
CA THR A 75 17.45 2.21 2.24
C THR A 75 18.86 2.11 2.80
N HIS A 76 19.85 1.80 1.96
CA HIS A 76 21.26 1.81 2.37
C HIS A 76 21.75 3.15 2.93
N GLY A 77 21.06 4.26 2.60
CA GLY A 77 21.37 5.59 3.13
C GLY A 77 20.64 5.95 4.43
N ASN A 78 20.15 4.97 5.20
CA ASN A 78 19.39 5.17 6.45
C ASN A 78 18.14 6.06 6.30
N LYS A 79 17.58 6.16 5.09
CA LYS A 79 16.32 6.87 4.83
C LYS A 79 15.17 5.87 4.72
N PRO A 80 13.94 6.24 5.15
CA PRO A 80 12.75 5.43 4.93
C PRO A 80 12.61 5.06 3.45
N LYS A 81 12.44 3.76 3.19
CA LYS A 81 12.30 3.23 1.83
C LYS A 81 10.88 3.36 1.30
N CYS A 82 9.88 3.22 2.17
CA CYS A 82 8.47 3.23 1.79
C CYS A 82 7.88 4.65 1.80
N PRO A 83 7.03 5.02 0.83
CA PRO A 83 6.44 6.35 0.74
C PRO A 83 5.30 6.61 1.75
#